data_AF-A0A7D9ELU6-F1
#
_entry.id   AF-A0A7D9ELU6-F1
#
_cell.length_a   1.000
_cell.length_b   1.000
_cell.length_c   1.000
_cell.angle_alpha   90.00
_cell.angle_beta   90.00
_cell.angle_gamma   90.00
#
_symmetry.space_group_name_H-M   'P 1'
#
loop_
_entity.id
_entity.type
_entity.pdbx_description
1 polymer ?
#
loop_
_entity_poly.entity_id
_entity_poly.type
_entity_poly.pdbx_seq_one_letter_code
_entity_poly.pdbx_strand_id
1 'polypeptide(L)'
;MILINETDLHNVIVSYIRDNYPKAIILPGLSEYQDTVSKRCDAWKKGYKGGQPDLIIENPMGKYKGFAIEFKSPKGTGVISENQDIWFRKLRGIGYMTMVSDDLVQTCIRINEYFSLKKTVRKVAVRNSTCDVKTYRPRFNSDKPEQIQAQVTSEKKKDPKRVAAGKRLAAISKIAKERKKKLAEPKEPSSNDSMITYIGVAIALVSLVLAFKSHQRETREPEPKHATETVEITREADASKLDSLE
;
A
#
# COMPACT_ATOMS: atom_id res chain seq x y z
N MET A 1 -29.55 11.23 4.76
CA MET A 1 -28.75 11.53 3.56
C MET A 1 -28.58 10.24 2.79
N ILE A 2 -28.86 10.24 1.49
CA ILE A 2 -28.79 9.05 0.64
C ILE A 2 -27.41 9.06 -0.04
N LEU A 3 -26.66 7.97 0.08
CA LEU A 3 -25.37 7.78 -0.60
C LEU A 3 -25.62 7.09 -1.94
N ILE A 4 -25.29 7.75 -3.04
CA ILE A 4 -25.62 7.24 -4.40
C ILE A 4 -24.37 6.71 -5.08
N ASN A 5 -23.23 7.36 -4.86
CA ASN A 5 -21.97 7.06 -5.53
C ASN A 5 -20.75 7.16 -4.59
N GLU A 6 -19.56 6.90 -5.14
CA GLU A 6 -18.28 6.94 -4.43
C GLU A 6 -17.90 8.35 -3.97
N THR A 7 -18.15 9.37 -4.80
CA THR A 7 -17.91 10.78 -4.48
C THR A 7 -18.74 11.24 -3.28
N ASP A 8 -20.01 10.82 -3.18
CA ASP A 8 -20.88 11.12 -2.02
C ASP A 8 -20.29 10.51 -0.74
N LEU A 9 -19.88 9.23 -0.80
CA LEU A 9 -19.24 8.54 0.32
C LEU A 9 -17.96 9.27 0.75
N HIS A 10 -17.10 9.62 -0.20
CA HIS A 10 -15.88 10.37 0.04
C HIS A 10 -16.18 11.68 0.77
N ASN A 11 -17.07 12.51 0.21
CA ASN A 11 -17.40 13.83 0.75
C ASN A 11 -17.90 13.77 2.19
N VAL A 12 -18.75 12.79 2.48
CA VAL A 12 -19.33 12.60 3.80
C VAL A 12 -18.28 12.17 4.80
N ILE A 13 -17.39 11.25 4.42
CA ILE A 13 -16.28 10.83 5.27
C ILE A 13 -15.33 11.98 5.55
N VAL A 14 -15.02 12.81 4.55
CA VAL A 14 -14.19 13.99 4.74
C VAL A 14 -14.85 15.00 5.68
N SER A 15 -16.17 15.24 5.55
CA SER A 15 -16.92 16.06 6.51
C SER A 15 -16.83 15.48 7.91
N TYR A 16 -17.12 14.18 8.05
CA TYR A 16 -17.05 13.46 9.32
C TYR A 16 -15.69 13.62 10.01
N ILE A 17 -14.59 13.46 9.27
CA ILE A 17 -13.24 13.62 9.82
C ILE A 17 -13.00 15.07 10.25
N ARG A 18 -13.41 16.06 9.45
CA ARG A 18 -13.24 17.48 9.80
C ARG A 18 -14.00 17.85 11.06
N ASP A 19 -15.21 17.33 11.23
CA ASP A 19 -16.08 17.62 12.37
C ASP A 19 -15.58 16.95 13.66
N ASN A 20 -15.15 15.69 13.59
CA ASN A 20 -14.78 14.90 14.77
C ASN A 20 -13.28 14.95 15.10
N TYR A 21 -12.44 15.19 14.09
CA TYR A 21 -10.98 15.20 14.19
C TYR A 21 -10.39 16.44 13.51
N PRO A 22 -10.67 17.67 14.02
CA PRO A 22 -10.26 18.92 13.36
C PRO A 22 -8.74 19.10 13.24
N LYS A 23 -7.94 18.30 13.97
CA LYS A 23 -6.47 18.27 13.88
C LYS A 23 -5.93 17.20 12.91
N ALA A 24 -6.82 16.48 12.23
CA ALA A 24 -6.44 15.49 11.23
C ALA A 24 -5.82 16.18 10.01
N ILE A 25 -4.71 15.62 9.54
CA ILE A 25 -4.03 16.04 8.32
C ILE A 25 -4.51 15.11 7.22
N ILE A 26 -5.42 15.63 6.39
CA ILE A 26 -6.04 14.90 5.29
C ILE A 26 -5.29 15.24 3.99
N LEU A 27 -4.88 14.20 3.26
CA LEU A 27 -4.32 14.27 1.91
C LEU A 27 -5.28 13.55 0.94
N PRO A 28 -6.11 14.29 0.20
CA PRO A 28 -6.99 13.69 -0.80
C PRO A 28 -6.20 13.30 -2.07
N GLY A 29 -6.59 12.21 -2.70
CA GLY A 29 -6.19 11.87 -4.06
C GLY A 29 -6.84 12.81 -5.09
N LEU A 30 -6.27 12.88 -6.30
CA LEU A 30 -6.84 13.70 -7.38
C LEU A 30 -8.03 13.05 -8.09
N SER A 31 -8.14 11.72 -8.07
CA SER A 31 -9.22 10.90 -8.65
C SER A 31 -9.94 11.56 -9.86
N GLU A 32 -11.23 11.84 -9.70
CA GLU A 32 -12.15 12.46 -10.68
C GLU A 32 -11.75 13.85 -11.19
N TYR A 33 -10.84 14.57 -10.53
CA TYR A 33 -10.36 15.88 -11.00
C TYR A 33 -9.41 15.77 -12.20
N GLN A 34 -9.00 14.56 -12.60
CA GLN A 34 -8.13 14.30 -13.76
C GLN A 34 -8.90 13.96 -15.04
N ASP A 35 -10.00 14.68 -15.31
CA ASP A 35 -10.93 14.47 -16.44
C ASP A 35 -10.27 14.55 -17.84
N THR A 36 -9.27 15.42 -18.02
CA THR A 36 -8.61 15.66 -19.31
C THR A 36 -7.20 15.09 -19.36
N VAL A 37 -6.73 14.78 -20.57
CA VAL A 37 -5.35 14.34 -20.81
C VAL A 37 -4.34 15.38 -20.29
N SER A 38 -4.61 16.67 -20.50
CA SER A 38 -3.75 17.76 -20.02
C SER A 38 -3.60 17.74 -18.49
N LYS A 39 -4.71 17.61 -17.74
CA LYS A 39 -4.67 17.50 -16.27
C LYS A 39 -3.93 16.25 -15.81
N ARG A 40 -4.12 15.10 -16.48
CA ARG A 40 -3.37 13.86 -16.18
C ARG A 40 -1.87 14.03 -16.40
N CYS A 41 -1.45 14.61 -17.53
CA CYS A 41 -0.04 14.86 -17.82
C CYS A 41 0.59 15.83 -16.81
N ASP A 42 -0.11 16.91 -16.45
CA ASP A 42 0.36 17.87 -15.46
C ASP A 42 0.45 17.25 -14.05
N ALA A 43 -0.56 16.49 -13.64
CA ALA A 43 -0.54 15.76 -12.38
C ALA A 43 0.63 14.76 -12.32
N TRP A 44 0.88 14.01 -13.40
CA TRP A 44 2.02 13.10 -13.46
C TRP A 44 3.36 13.85 -13.33
N LYS A 45 3.52 14.99 -14.02
CA LYS A 45 4.71 15.86 -13.88
C LYS A 45 4.90 16.38 -12.44
N LYS A 46 3.80 16.58 -11.72
CA LYS A 46 3.79 16.96 -10.30
C LYS A 46 3.97 15.79 -9.33
N GLY A 47 4.14 14.57 -9.84
CA GLY A 47 4.45 13.38 -9.05
C GLY A 47 3.24 12.53 -8.67
N TYR A 48 2.04 12.87 -9.10
CA TYR A 48 0.87 12.02 -8.91
C TYR A 48 1.02 10.73 -9.73
N LYS A 49 0.54 9.62 -9.17
CA LYS A 49 0.56 8.31 -9.83
C LYS A 49 -0.83 7.69 -9.79
N GLY A 50 -1.17 6.97 -10.85
CA GLY A 50 -2.40 6.18 -10.89
C GLY A 50 -2.45 5.16 -9.74
N GLY A 51 -3.64 4.92 -9.22
CA GLY A 51 -3.90 4.01 -8.11
C GLY A 51 -3.55 4.56 -6.73
N GLN A 52 -3.24 5.86 -6.61
CA GLN A 52 -3.16 6.51 -5.30
C GLN A 52 -4.52 6.38 -4.59
N PRO A 53 -4.56 6.04 -3.29
CA PRO A 53 -5.81 5.97 -2.53
C PRO A 53 -6.57 7.30 -2.54
N ASP A 54 -7.89 7.23 -2.48
CA ASP A 54 -8.75 8.42 -2.47
C ASP A 54 -8.47 9.34 -1.27
N LEU A 55 -8.16 8.75 -0.12
CA LEU A 55 -7.94 9.50 1.11
C LEU A 55 -6.76 8.96 1.91
N ILE A 56 -5.86 9.84 2.34
CA ILE A 56 -4.79 9.50 3.27
C ILE A 56 -4.84 10.44 4.48
N ILE A 57 -4.77 9.87 5.66
CA ILE A 57 -4.66 10.57 6.95
C ILE A 57 -3.23 10.40 7.44
N GLU A 58 -2.50 11.51 7.52
CA GLU A 58 -1.05 11.53 7.85
C GLU A 58 -0.78 11.54 9.35
N ASN A 59 -1.81 11.54 10.21
CA ASN A 59 -1.61 11.50 11.66
C ASN A 59 -1.15 10.10 12.08
N PRO A 60 0.07 9.93 12.62
CA PRO A 60 0.52 8.62 13.08
C PRO A 60 -0.19 8.22 14.37
N MET A 61 -0.83 7.05 14.35
CA MET A 61 -1.57 6.49 15.50
C MET A 61 -1.13 5.06 15.83
N GLY A 62 -0.95 4.79 17.12
CA GLY A 62 -0.47 3.49 17.59
C GLY A 62 0.84 3.04 16.95
N LYS A 63 0.77 1.94 16.18
CA LYS A 63 1.89 1.37 15.42
C LYS A 63 1.96 1.86 13.96
N TYR A 64 0.93 2.56 13.49
CA TYR A 64 0.80 2.96 12.10
C TYR A 64 1.32 4.38 11.89
N LYS A 65 1.94 4.61 10.74
CA LYS A 65 2.46 5.93 10.36
C LYS A 65 1.39 6.85 9.77
N GLY A 66 0.31 6.26 9.25
CA GLY A 66 -0.83 6.95 8.67
C GLY A 66 -1.92 5.93 8.32
N PHE A 67 -3.03 6.42 7.79
CA PHE A 67 -4.16 5.59 7.36
C PHE A 67 -4.58 5.96 5.95
N ALA A 68 -4.52 5.01 5.02
CA ALA A 68 -4.99 5.17 3.66
C ALA A 68 -6.32 4.43 3.44
N ILE A 69 -7.25 5.10 2.76
CA ILE A 69 -8.60 4.62 2.48
C ILE A 69 -8.85 4.77 0.99
N GLU A 70 -9.28 3.68 0.37
CA GLU A 70 -9.84 3.64 -0.98
C GLU A 70 -11.35 3.47 -0.84
N PHE A 71 -12.11 4.35 -1.48
CA PHE A 71 -13.55 4.25 -1.52
C PHE A 71 -13.99 3.43 -2.72
N LYS A 72 -15.12 2.76 -2.57
CA LYS A 72 -15.82 2.11 -3.66
C LYS A 72 -17.29 2.51 -3.62
N SER A 73 -17.96 2.35 -4.74
CA SER A 73 -19.40 2.61 -4.82
C SER A 73 -20.15 1.81 -3.73
N PRO A 74 -21.03 2.45 -2.94
CA PRO A 74 -21.87 1.78 -1.94
C PRO A 74 -22.79 0.69 -2.49
N LYS A 75 -22.87 0.56 -3.82
CA LYS A 75 -23.58 -0.53 -4.51
C LYS A 75 -22.85 -1.88 -4.40
N GLY A 76 -21.63 -1.92 -3.88
CA GLY A 76 -20.84 -3.15 -3.72
C GLY A 76 -20.25 -3.71 -5.02
N THR A 77 -20.26 -2.93 -6.11
CA THR A 77 -19.75 -3.37 -7.42
C THR A 77 -18.29 -2.99 -7.65
N GLY A 78 -17.67 -2.26 -6.73
CA GLY A 78 -16.32 -1.73 -6.89
C GLY A 78 -15.25 -2.80 -6.69
N VAL A 79 -14.41 -3.00 -7.71
CA VAL A 79 -13.25 -3.90 -7.65
C VAL A 79 -11.97 -3.08 -7.54
N ILE A 80 -11.01 -3.55 -6.75
CA ILE A 80 -9.69 -2.92 -6.67
C ILE A 80 -8.89 -3.19 -7.94
N SER A 81 -8.33 -2.15 -8.55
CA SER A 81 -7.45 -2.31 -9.70
C SER A 81 -6.04 -2.77 -9.28
N GLU A 82 -5.29 -3.37 -10.20
CA GLU A 82 -3.92 -3.83 -9.93
C GLU A 82 -3.00 -2.69 -9.46
N ASN A 83 -3.12 -1.50 -10.07
CA ASN A 83 -2.36 -0.32 -9.68
C ASN A 83 -2.67 0.14 -8.23
N GLN A 84 -3.93 0.03 -7.82
CA GLN A 84 -4.36 0.32 -6.45
C GLN A 84 -3.79 -0.71 -5.47
N ASP A 85 -3.82 -2.00 -5.80
CA ASP A 85 -3.22 -3.03 -4.93
C ASP A 85 -1.70 -2.85 -4.78
N ILE A 86 -0.99 -2.51 -5.85
CA ILE A 86 0.45 -2.19 -5.80
C ILE A 86 0.71 -1.02 -4.83
N TRP A 87 -0.12 0.02 -4.88
CA TRP A 87 -0.03 1.16 -3.95
C TRP A 87 -0.27 0.75 -2.50
N PHE A 88 -1.31 -0.05 -2.25
CA PHE A 88 -1.65 -0.56 -0.93
C PHE A 88 -0.52 -1.42 -0.34
N ARG A 89 0.10 -2.28 -1.14
CA ARG A 89 1.27 -3.07 -0.72
C ARG A 89 2.44 -2.17 -0.30
N LYS A 90 2.72 -1.11 -1.05
CA LYS A 90 3.77 -0.13 -0.71
C LYS A 90 3.47 0.58 0.61
N LEU A 91 2.22 1.06 0.78
CA LEU A 91 1.77 1.75 2.00
C LEU A 91 1.85 0.83 3.23
N ARG A 92 1.37 -0.40 3.12
CA ARG A 92 1.53 -1.41 4.19
C ARG A 92 2.99 -1.66 4.51
N GLY A 93 3.85 -1.77 3.49
CA GLY A 93 5.29 -1.97 3.65
C GLY A 93 6.01 -0.85 4.41
N ILE A 94 5.55 0.39 4.28
CA ILE A 94 6.08 1.52 5.05
C ILE A 94 5.41 1.71 6.41
N GLY A 95 4.38 0.91 6.73
CA GLY A 95 3.70 0.89 8.04
C GLY A 95 2.41 1.72 8.10
N TYR A 96 1.74 1.97 6.98
CA TYR A 96 0.40 2.56 6.98
C TYR A 96 -0.66 1.50 7.23
N MET A 97 -1.74 1.91 7.89
CA MET A 97 -2.99 1.17 7.86
C MET A 97 -3.65 1.41 6.50
N THR A 98 -4.27 0.38 5.92
CA THR A 98 -4.93 0.48 4.62
C THR A 98 -6.32 -0.14 4.69
N MET A 99 -7.32 0.47 4.06
CA MET A 99 -8.68 -0.05 3.96
C MET A 99 -9.27 0.24 2.58
N VAL A 100 -10.06 -0.69 2.07
CA VAL A 100 -10.99 -0.47 0.96
C VAL A 100 -12.38 -0.55 1.55
N SER A 101 -13.25 0.41 1.25
CA SER A 101 -14.60 0.43 1.84
C SER A 101 -15.61 1.04 0.90
N ASP A 102 -16.80 0.43 0.87
CA ASP A 102 -18.02 0.91 0.21
C ASP A 102 -19.10 1.33 1.22
N ASP A 103 -18.90 1.06 2.51
CA ASP A 103 -19.86 1.35 3.57
C ASP A 103 -19.45 2.54 4.44
N LEU A 104 -20.38 3.49 4.63
CA LEU A 104 -20.17 4.69 5.43
C LEU A 104 -19.93 4.36 6.91
N VAL A 105 -20.76 3.50 7.49
CA VAL A 105 -20.75 3.23 8.93
C VAL A 105 -19.46 2.50 9.32
N GLN A 106 -19.09 1.47 8.57
CA GLN A 106 -17.85 0.72 8.74
C GLN A 106 -16.64 1.64 8.61
N THR A 107 -16.65 2.54 7.63
CA THR A 107 -15.56 3.51 7.44
C THR A 107 -15.42 4.42 8.66
N CYS A 108 -16.53 4.99 9.16
CA CYS A 108 -16.52 5.82 10.36
C CYS A 108 -16.03 5.05 11.59
N ILE A 109 -16.51 3.83 11.80
CA ILE A 109 -16.05 2.95 12.89
C ILE A 109 -14.53 2.75 12.77
N ARG A 110 -14.02 2.46 11.57
CA ARG A 110 -12.60 2.21 11.37
C ARG A 110 -11.73 3.44 11.60
N ILE A 111 -12.22 4.62 11.21
CA ILE A 111 -11.58 5.90 11.53
C ILE A 111 -11.54 6.10 13.05
N ASN A 112 -12.64 5.85 13.75
CA ASN A 112 -12.70 5.99 15.21
C ASN A 112 -11.75 5.05 15.92
N GLU A 113 -11.68 3.79 15.48
CA GLU A 113 -10.71 2.82 15.97
C GLU A 113 -9.28 3.30 15.73
N TYR A 114 -8.98 3.81 14.52
CA TYR A 114 -7.67 4.33 14.17
C TYR A 114 -7.23 5.47 15.10
N PHE A 115 -8.11 6.45 15.33
CA PHE A 115 -7.81 7.58 16.21
C PHE A 115 -7.80 7.20 17.71
N SER A 116 -8.41 6.08 18.08
CA SER A 116 -8.40 5.54 19.45
C SER A 116 -7.14 4.73 19.77
N LEU A 117 -6.28 4.45 18.79
CA LEU A 117 -5.05 3.69 19.00
C LEU A 117 -4.07 4.45 19.91
N LYS A 118 -3.76 3.87 21.07
CA LYS A 118 -2.75 4.41 21.98
C LYS A 118 -1.37 4.38 21.34
N LYS A 119 -0.70 5.54 21.30
CA LYS A 119 0.71 5.61 20.88
C LYS A 119 1.53 4.65 21.71
N THR A 120 2.12 3.65 21.07
CA THR A 120 3.09 2.79 21.74
C THR A 120 4.36 3.59 21.89
N VAL A 121 4.58 4.19 23.06
CA VAL A 121 5.87 4.80 23.39
C VAL A 121 6.85 3.65 23.55
N ARG A 122 7.56 3.30 22.47
CA ARG A 122 8.74 2.46 22.61
C ARG A 122 9.71 3.28 23.46
N LYS A 123 10.04 2.80 24.66
CA LYS A 123 11.20 3.27 25.41
C LYS A 123 12.42 2.95 24.56
N VAL A 124 12.80 3.87 23.68
CA VAL A 124 14.07 3.78 22.98
C VAL A 124 15.12 3.97 24.07
N ALA A 125 15.87 2.91 24.38
CA ALA A 125 17.09 3.05 25.14
C ALA A 125 18.01 3.96 24.32
N VAL A 126 18.06 5.24 24.68
CA VAL A 126 18.94 6.23 24.06
C VAL A 126 20.37 5.75 24.33
N ARG A 127 20.96 5.05 23.38
CA ARG A 127 22.42 4.96 23.31
C ARG A 127 22.87 6.34 22.86
N ASN A 128 23.54 7.06 23.74
CA ASN A 128 24.20 8.33 23.45
C ASN A 128 25.26 8.11 22.34
N SER A 129 24.84 8.04 21.09
CA SER A 129 25.71 8.28 19.95
C SER A 129 25.60 9.76 19.66
N THR A 130 26.58 10.52 20.13
CA THR A 130 26.84 11.89 19.68
C THR A 130 27.06 11.86 18.18
N CYS A 131 26.00 12.06 17.40
CA CYS A 131 26.13 12.36 15.99
C CYS A 131 26.61 13.80 15.86
N ASP A 132 27.86 13.96 15.47
CA ASP A 132 28.42 15.25 15.07
C ASP A 132 27.54 15.85 13.96
N VAL A 133 26.82 16.91 14.30
CA VAL A 133 26.11 17.77 13.34
C VAL A 133 27.17 18.52 12.55
N LYS A 134 27.70 17.89 11.50
CA LYS A 134 28.30 18.65 10.41
C LYS A 134 27.16 19.27 9.63
N THR A 135 27.03 20.58 9.82
CA THR A 135 26.08 21.49 9.18
C THR A 135 25.79 21.15 7.72
N TYR A 136 24.53 20.84 7.43
CA TYR A 136 23.99 20.86 6.08
C TYR A 136 23.90 22.32 5.63
N ARG A 137 24.80 22.76 4.74
CA ARG A 137 24.64 24.01 3.99
C ARG A 137 23.92 23.67 2.68
N PRO A 138 22.71 24.20 2.42
CA PRO A 138 22.12 24.08 1.09
C PRO A 138 23.02 24.81 0.09
N ARG A 139 23.37 24.12 -1.01
CA ARG A 139 24.02 24.77 -2.15
C ARG A 139 22.97 25.57 -2.90
N PHE A 140 22.84 26.85 -2.55
CA PHE A 140 22.36 27.82 -3.53
C PHE A 140 23.49 28.04 -4.53
N ASN A 141 23.25 27.66 -5.78
CA ASN A 141 24.04 28.16 -6.90
C ASN A 141 23.69 29.65 -7.04
N SER A 142 24.58 30.51 -6.58
CA SER A 142 24.64 31.90 -7.02
C SER A 142 26.07 32.15 -7.45
N ASP A 143 26.22 32.38 -8.74
CA ASP A 143 27.49 32.71 -9.37
C ASP A 143 28.15 33.94 -8.71
N LYS A 144 29.50 33.88 -8.66
CA LYS A 144 30.53 34.91 -8.33
C LYS A 144 31.04 34.98 -6.88
N PRO A 145 32.24 34.43 -6.63
CA PRO A 145 33.05 34.71 -5.46
C PRO A 145 34.43 35.27 -5.85
N GLU A 146 34.56 36.58 -5.94
CA GLU A 146 35.86 37.25 -5.77
C GLU A 146 35.65 38.34 -4.72
N GLN A 147 36.60 38.46 -3.77
CA GLN A 147 36.74 39.50 -2.74
C GLN A 147 36.53 39.15 -1.25
N ILE A 148 36.46 37.88 -0.83
CA ILE A 148 36.57 37.57 0.62
C ILE A 148 37.56 36.43 0.89
N GLN A 149 38.83 36.66 0.57
CA GLN A 149 39.97 35.87 1.06
C GLN A 149 41.12 36.78 1.50
N ALA A 150 40.89 37.56 2.54
CA ALA A 150 41.98 38.21 3.26
C ALA A 150 41.50 38.56 4.67
N GLN A 151 41.35 37.57 5.56
CA GLN A 151 41.34 37.75 7.04
C GLN A 151 41.02 36.44 7.82
N VAL A 152 41.61 35.28 7.49
CA VAL A 152 41.58 34.14 8.44
C VAL A 152 42.85 33.30 8.32
N THR A 153 44.00 33.88 8.63
CA THR A 153 45.26 33.15 8.74
C THR A 153 46.11 33.68 9.90
N SER A 154 45.68 33.40 11.13
CA SER A 154 46.59 33.19 12.26
C SER A 154 45.87 32.36 13.34
N GLU A 155 46.65 31.64 14.14
CA GLU A 155 46.22 30.74 15.24
C GLU A 155 45.88 29.29 14.89
N LYS A 156 46.94 28.49 14.69
CA LYS A 156 46.93 27.05 15.03
C LYS A 156 47.82 26.82 16.26
N LYS A 157 47.25 26.83 17.46
CA LYS A 157 47.84 26.15 18.63
C LYS A 157 47.25 24.74 18.72
N LYS A 158 48.12 23.73 18.77
CA LYS A 158 47.75 22.31 18.90
C LYS A 158 47.26 22.04 20.33
N ASP A 159 45.97 21.82 20.45
CA ASP A 159 45.27 21.54 21.71
C ASP A 159 45.53 20.08 22.18
N PRO A 160 46.12 19.83 23.37
CA PRO A 160 46.49 18.49 23.84
C PRO A 160 45.30 17.52 24.00
N LYS A 161 44.07 18.04 24.12
CA LYS A 161 42.84 17.23 24.18
C LYS A 161 42.57 16.43 22.89
N ARG A 162 43.09 16.87 21.74
CA ARG A 162 42.92 16.18 20.44
C ARG A 162 43.76 14.91 20.32
N VAL A 163 44.90 14.84 21.01
CA VAL A 163 45.81 13.66 20.96
C VAL A 163 45.23 12.48 21.76
N ALA A 164 44.51 12.76 22.85
CA ALA A 164 43.85 11.72 23.65
C ALA A 164 42.64 11.09 22.92
N ALA A 165 41.92 11.87 22.12
CA ALA A 165 40.78 11.39 21.33
C ALA A 165 41.19 10.38 20.24
N GLY A 166 42.34 10.59 19.60
CA GLY A 166 42.88 9.68 18.57
C GLY A 166 43.20 8.28 19.11
N LYS A 167 43.73 8.18 20.33
CA LYS A 167 44.07 6.89 20.97
C LYS A 167 42.82 6.07 21.35
N ARG A 168 41.72 6.74 21.73
CA ARG A 168 40.44 6.08 22.05
C ARG A 168 39.75 5.50 20.81
N LEU A 169 39.79 6.19 19.67
CA LEU A 169 39.20 5.71 18.42
C LEU A 169 39.89 4.46 17.87
N ALA A 170 41.22 4.37 18.02
CA ALA A 170 41.97 3.19 17.62
C ALA A 170 41.60 1.93 18.43
N ALA A 171 41.32 2.07 19.74
CA ALA A 171 40.90 0.97 20.59
C ALA A 171 39.49 0.44 20.23
N ILE A 172 38.54 1.34 19.95
CA ILE A 172 37.16 0.98 19.56
C ILE A 172 37.14 0.24 18.21
N SER A 173 37.97 0.66 17.25
CA SER A 173 38.13 -0.01 15.96
C SER A 173 38.61 -1.46 16.11
N LYS A 174 39.52 -1.72 17.05
CA LYS A 174 40.05 -3.08 17.32
C LYS A 174 38.97 -4.01 17.88
N ILE A 175 38.17 -3.52 18.84
CA ILE A 175 37.06 -4.29 19.45
C ILE A 175 35.97 -4.61 18.42
N ALA A 176 35.67 -3.68 17.50
CA ALA A 176 34.69 -3.90 16.44
C ALA A 176 35.12 -5.01 15.45
N LYS A 177 36.42 -5.07 15.10
CA LYS A 177 36.96 -6.12 14.23
C LYS A 177 36.89 -7.51 14.87
N GLU A 178 37.18 -7.64 16.16
CA GLU A 178 37.08 -8.93 16.87
C GLU A 178 35.64 -9.44 16.98
N ARG A 179 34.66 -8.57 17.22
CA ARG A 179 33.25 -8.96 17.25
C ARG A 179 32.73 -9.45 15.90
N LYS A 180 33.18 -8.83 14.81
CA LYS A 180 32.81 -9.26 13.45
C LYS A 180 33.37 -10.63 13.12
N LYS A 181 34.56 -10.97 13.64
CA LYS A 181 35.17 -12.31 13.49
C LYS A 181 34.38 -13.39 14.23
N LYS A 182 33.87 -13.10 15.44
CA LYS A 182 33.04 -14.04 16.22
C LYS A 182 31.63 -14.27 15.66
N LEU A 183 31.12 -13.36 14.82
CA LEU A 183 29.79 -13.48 14.22
C LEU A 183 29.77 -14.26 12.89
N ALA A 184 30.95 -14.55 12.33
CA ALA A 184 31.11 -15.23 11.04
C ALA A 184 31.23 -16.76 11.16
N GLU A 185 31.16 -17.32 12.37
CA GLU A 185 31.15 -18.76 12.56
C GLU A 185 29.73 -19.31 12.25
N PRO A 186 29.58 -20.19 11.25
CA PRO A 186 28.29 -20.76 10.90
C PRO A 186 27.82 -21.66 12.04
N LYS A 187 26.65 -21.33 12.61
CA LYS A 187 25.97 -22.24 13.55
C LYS A 187 25.38 -23.39 12.74
N GLU A 188 25.75 -24.61 13.08
CA GLU A 188 25.13 -25.80 12.50
C GLU A 188 23.62 -25.80 12.79
N PRO A 189 22.77 -26.10 11.80
CA PRO A 189 21.33 -26.11 11.97
C PRO A 189 20.93 -27.22 12.94
N SER A 190 20.15 -26.88 13.96
CA SER A 190 19.64 -27.86 14.92
C SER A 190 18.68 -28.83 14.23
N SER A 191 18.75 -30.12 14.54
CA SER A 191 18.06 -31.21 13.82
C SER A 191 16.54 -31.05 13.73
N ASN A 192 15.94 -30.28 14.65
CA ASN A 192 14.49 -30.04 14.71
C ASN A 192 13.98 -29.05 13.63
N ASP A 193 14.83 -28.17 13.10
CA ASP A 193 14.42 -27.20 12.07
C ASP A 193 14.23 -27.87 10.69
N SER A 194 14.92 -29.00 10.45
CA SER A 194 14.78 -29.76 9.21
C SER A 194 13.40 -30.41 9.06
N MET A 195 12.82 -30.89 10.17
CA MET A 195 11.56 -31.63 10.16
C MET A 195 10.36 -30.70 9.92
N ILE A 196 10.36 -29.50 10.52
CA ILE A 196 9.32 -28.49 10.32
C ILE A 196 9.31 -28.02 8.85
N THR A 197 10.50 -27.86 8.26
CA THR A 197 10.64 -27.47 6.85
C THR A 197 10.07 -28.55 5.92
N TYR A 198 10.30 -29.83 6.21
CA TYR A 198 9.79 -30.95 5.42
C TYR A 198 8.26 -31.07 5.47
N ILE A 199 7.67 -30.90 6.66
CA ILE A 199 6.21 -30.91 6.84
C ILE A 199 5.56 -29.76 6.06
N GLY A 200 6.15 -28.56 6.10
CA GLY A 200 5.66 -27.39 5.36
C GLY A 200 5.62 -27.63 3.84
N VAL A 201 6.67 -28.24 3.28
CA VAL A 201 6.74 -28.57 1.85
C VAL A 201 5.70 -29.64 1.47
N ALA A 202 5.50 -30.65 2.31
CA ALA A 202 4.49 -31.69 2.07
C ALA A 202 3.06 -31.13 2.02
N ILE A 203 2.70 -30.22 2.93
CA ILE A 203 1.39 -29.57 2.97
C ILE A 203 1.15 -28.72 1.71
N ALA A 204 2.18 -28.00 1.26
CA ALA A 204 2.09 -27.19 0.03
C ALA A 204 1.83 -28.07 -1.21
N LEU A 205 2.50 -29.22 -1.32
CA LEU A 205 2.32 -30.14 -2.45
C LEU A 205 0.92 -30.77 -2.48
N VAL A 206 0.39 -31.18 -1.33
CA VAL A 206 -0.99 -31.71 -1.24
C VAL A 206 -2.00 -30.66 -1.67
N SER A 207 -1.83 -29.41 -1.23
CA SER A 207 -2.72 -28.30 -1.59
C SER A 207 -2.73 -28.03 -3.10
N LEU A 208 -1.56 -28.11 -3.74
CA LEU A 208 -1.43 -27.93 -5.19
C LEU A 208 -2.12 -29.04 -5.99
N VAL A 209 -2.01 -30.30 -5.55
CA VAL A 209 -2.67 -31.44 -6.21
C VAL A 209 -4.20 -31.33 -6.12
N LEU A 210 -4.73 -30.87 -4.98
CA LEU A 210 -6.17 -30.66 -4.80
C LEU A 210 -6.69 -29.53 -5.71
N ALA A 211 -5.95 -28.41 -5.80
CA ALA A 211 -6.29 -27.32 -6.71
C ALA A 211 -6.33 -27.79 -8.17
N PHE A 212 -5.34 -28.60 -8.58
CA PHE A 212 -5.30 -29.15 -9.93
C PHE A 212 -6.49 -30.07 -10.23
N LYS A 213 -6.88 -30.95 -9.29
CA LYS A 213 -8.07 -31.80 -9.44
C LYS A 213 -9.37 -31.00 -9.52
N SER A 214 -9.47 -29.89 -8.81
CA SER A 214 -10.65 -29.00 -8.89
C SER A 214 -10.77 -28.39 -10.27
N HIS A 215 -9.66 -27.89 -10.83
CA HIS A 215 -9.63 -27.28 -12.15
C HIS A 215 -10.00 -28.27 -13.29
N GLN A 216 -9.63 -29.54 -13.15
CA GLN A 216 -10.01 -30.60 -14.10
C GLN A 216 -11.51 -30.94 -14.07
N ARG A 217 -12.24 -30.58 -13.00
CA ARG A 217 -13.71 -30.80 -12.92
C ARG A 217 -14.50 -29.70 -13.62
N GLU A 218 -13.99 -28.48 -13.61
CA GLU A 218 -14.66 -27.33 -14.24
C GLU A 218 -14.56 -27.35 -15.77
N THR A 219 -13.59 -28.09 -16.33
CA THR A 219 -13.32 -28.15 -17.78
C THR A 219 -14.02 -29.30 -18.50
N ARG A 220 -14.81 -30.13 -17.81
CA ARG A 220 -15.66 -31.13 -18.49
C ARG A 220 -16.91 -30.45 -19.03
N GLU A 221 -16.92 -30.24 -20.36
CA GLU A 221 -18.12 -29.78 -21.07
C GLU A 221 -19.30 -30.73 -20.82
N PRO A 222 -20.52 -30.19 -20.64
CA PRO A 222 -21.71 -31.00 -20.47
C PRO A 222 -22.04 -31.75 -21.78
N GLU A 223 -22.27 -33.06 -21.68
CA GLU A 223 -22.67 -33.87 -22.84
C GLU A 223 -23.94 -33.32 -23.50
N PRO A 224 -23.99 -33.30 -24.85
CA PRO A 224 -25.12 -32.75 -25.58
C PRO A 224 -26.37 -33.61 -25.34
N LYS A 225 -27.41 -32.97 -24.79
CA LYS A 225 -28.73 -33.59 -24.65
C LYS A 225 -29.36 -33.70 -26.04
N HIS A 226 -29.61 -34.93 -26.49
CA HIS A 226 -30.35 -35.21 -27.72
C HIS A 226 -31.73 -34.52 -27.70
N ALA A 227 -31.96 -33.64 -28.68
CA ALA A 227 -33.24 -33.00 -28.90
C ALA A 227 -34.20 -33.97 -29.60
N THR A 228 -35.34 -34.26 -28.97
CA THR A 228 -36.49 -34.92 -29.58
C THR A 228 -37.27 -33.91 -30.42
N GLU A 229 -37.30 -34.13 -31.73
CA GLU A 229 -38.01 -33.35 -32.73
C GLU A 229 -39.49 -33.77 -32.77
N THR A 230 -40.40 -32.88 -32.36
CA THR A 230 -41.86 -33.05 -32.53
C THR A 230 -42.29 -32.47 -33.87
N VAL A 231 -42.72 -33.36 -34.77
CA VAL A 231 -43.33 -33.03 -36.08
C VAL A 231 -44.82 -32.74 -35.88
N GLU A 232 -45.22 -31.47 -35.98
CA GLU A 232 -46.64 -31.10 -36.10
C GLU A 232 -47.07 -31.14 -37.57
N ILE A 233 -48.06 -31.99 -37.86
CA ILE A 233 -48.70 -32.14 -39.16
C ILE A 233 -49.91 -31.21 -39.20
N THR A 234 -49.84 -30.12 -39.96
CA THR A 234 -51.00 -29.29 -40.29
C THR A 234 -51.80 -29.95 -41.41
N ARG A 235 -53.05 -30.34 -41.14
CA ARG A 235 -54.04 -30.70 -42.14
C ARG A 235 -54.82 -29.45 -42.57
N GLU A 236 -54.65 -29.08 -43.83
CA GLU A 236 -55.55 -28.18 -44.57
C GLU A 236 -56.92 -28.85 -44.72
N ALA A 237 -57.98 -28.10 -44.43
CA ALA A 237 -59.34 -28.43 -44.83
C ALA A 237 -59.94 -27.20 -45.51
N ASP A 238 -59.92 -27.25 -46.84
CA ASP A 238 -60.79 -26.49 -47.72
C ASP A 238 -62.25 -26.72 -47.34
N ALA A 239 -62.99 -25.66 -47.02
CA ALA A 239 -64.43 -25.70 -46.95
C ALA A 239 -65.03 -24.41 -47.54
N SER A 240 -65.89 -24.64 -48.54
CA SER A 240 -67.00 -23.78 -48.98
C SER A 240 -66.66 -22.42 -49.57
N LYS A 241 -66.19 -22.46 -50.82
CA LYS A 241 -66.58 -21.50 -51.86
C LYS A 241 -67.81 -22.09 -52.57
N LEU A 242 -69.00 -21.78 -52.06
CA LEU A 242 -70.27 -22.22 -52.65
C LEU A 242 -71.34 -21.18 -52.29
N ASP A 243 -71.24 -20.01 -52.90
CA ASP A 243 -72.35 -19.07 -53.00
C ASP A 243 -72.12 -18.14 -54.20
N SER A 244 -72.72 -18.51 -55.33
CA SER A 244 -73.09 -17.67 -56.50
C SER A 244 -73.20 -18.55 -57.74
N LEU A 245 -74.41 -19.03 -58.03
CA LEU A 245 -75.03 -19.11 -59.36
C LEU A 245 -76.43 -19.73 -59.23
N GLU A 246 -77.38 -18.98 -59.79
CA GLU A 246 -78.83 -19.24 -59.98
C GLU A 246 -79.79 -18.90 -58.83
#